data_AF-A0A3P1CQC5-F1
#
_entry.id   AF-A0A3P1CQC5-F1
#
_cell.length_a   1.000
_cell.length_b   1.000
_cell.length_c   1.000
_cell.angle_alpha   90.00
_cell.angle_beta   90.00
_cell.angle_gamma   90.00
#
_symmetry.space_group_name_H-M   'P 1'
#
loop_
_entity.id
_entity.type
_entity.pdbx_description
1 polymer ?
#
loop_
_entity_poly.entity_id
_entity_poly.type
_entity_poly.pdbx_seq_one_letter_code
_entity_poly.pdbx_strand_id
1 'polypeptide(L)'
;MKSLPLGIASSLLGLLASCTTGVRDIDLESKQFEATYNVDSTRGLDSARRQSLLNARAVYSFSKAGQGRLHTQIGMLSRDSSFTWKIKGDSLQIEGQTFAIKKQDNGYDLKSDSVMLILSQQP
;
A
#
# COMPACT_ATOMS: atom_id res chain seq x y z
N MET A 1 -7.97 59.00 -41.08
CA MET A 1 -7.01 58.71 -39.99
C MET A 1 -7.37 57.36 -39.40
N LYS A 2 -6.38 56.48 -39.25
CA LYS A 2 -6.52 55.04 -38.98
C LYS A 2 -5.82 54.80 -37.63
N SER A 3 -6.52 54.26 -36.64
CA SER A 3 -5.90 53.68 -35.44
C SER A 3 -6.87 52.75 -34.69
N LEU A 4 -6.45 51.51 -34.55
CA LEU A 4 -6.81 50.45 -33.60
C LEU A 4 -5.45 49.89 -33.10
N PRO A 5 -5.36 48.99 -32.09
CA PRO A 5 -6.18 48.76 -30.88
C PRO A 5 -5.28 48.54 -29.62
N LEU A 6 -5.83 48.36 -28.40
CA LEU A 6 -5.47 47.29 -27.43
C LEU A 6 -6.11 47.50 -26.03
N GLY A 7 -6.45 46.38 -25.37
CA GLY A 7 -6.76 46.30 -23.93
C GLY A 7 -8.01 45.47 -23.61
N ILE A 8 -8.06 44.20 -24.02
CA ILE A 8 -7.83 42.99 -23.20
C ILE A 8 -8.83 42.84 -22.03
N ALA A 9 -9.72 41.85 -22.21
CA ALA A 9 -10.67 41.32 -21.25
C ALA A 9 -9.99 40.69 -20.02
N SER A 10 -10.64 40.78 -18.85
CA SER A 10 -10.32 39.91 -17.71
C SER A 10 -11.59 39.18 -17.28
N SER A 11 -11.62 37.91 -17.66
CA SER A 11 -12.67 36.93 -17.45
C SER A 11 -12.77 36.50 -16.00
N LEU A 12 -14.01 36.27 -15.56
CA LEU A 12 -14.37 35.26 -14.57
C LEU A 12 -13.56 33.98 -14.81
N LEU A 13 -12.90 33.44 -13.78
CA LEU A 13 -12.57 32.02 -13.71
C LEU A 13 -12.29 31.61 -12.27
N GLY A 14 -12.94 30.52 -11.89
CA GLY A 14 -13.11 30.09 -10.53
C GLY A 14 -11.80 29.73 -9.84
N LEU A 15 -11.73 30.11 -8.57
CA LEU A 15 -11.02 29.32 -7.57
C LEU A 15 -11.71 27.96 -7.47
N LEU A 16 -11.42 27.06 -8.41
CA LEU A 16 -11.44 25.64 -8.11
C LEU A 16 -10.37 25.46 -7.05
N ALA A 17 -10.81 25.39 -5.80
CA ALA A 17 -10.05 24.75 -4.74
C ALA A 17 -9.74 23.35 -5.27
N SER A 18 -8.56 23.20 -5.87
CA SER A 18 -7.97 21.92 -6.14
C SER A 18 -7.72 21.31 -4.78
N CYS A 19 -8.71 20.59 -4.26
CA CYS A 19 -8.50 19.58 -3.25
C CYS A 19 -7.61 18.54 -3.91
N THR A 20 -6.31 18.79 -3.95
CA THR A 20 -5.32 17.74 -4.11
C THR A 20 -5.42 16.90 -2.84
N THR A 21 -6.40 16.00 -2.79
CA THR A 21 -6.33 14.83 -1.92
C THR A 21 -5.09 14.09 -2.38
N GLY A 22 -3.98 14.38 -1.69
CA GLY A 22 -2.65 13.96 -2.09
C GLY A 22 -2.65 12.46 -2.30
N VAL A 23 -2.44 12.04 -3.55
CA VAL A 23 -1.92 10.71 -3.82
C VAL A 23 -0.55 10.72 -3.18
N ARG A 24 -0.44 10.24 -1.94
CA ARG A 24 0.86 9.95 -1.34
C ARG A 24 1.57 8.99 -2.30
N ASP A 25 2.83 9.25 -2.62
CA ASP A 25 3.65 8.35 -3.43
C ASP A 25 3.80 7.01 -2.71
N ILE A 26 2.83 6.13 -2.92
CA ILE A 26 2.80 4.73 -2.51
C ILE A 26 3.43 3.96 -3.66
N ASP A 27 4.71 3.65 -3.49
CA ASP A 27 5.51 2.94 -4.46
C ASP A 27 5.77 1.52 -3.93
N LEU A 28 4.89 0.60 -4.32
CA LEU A 28 4.97 -0.84 -4.04
C LEU A 28 5.46 -1.64 -5.25
N GLU A 29 5.25 -1.14 -6.47
CA GLU A 29 5.48 -1.91 -7.70
C GLU A 29 6.94 -2.31 -7.87
N SER A 30 7.16 -3.53 -8.35
CA SER A 30 8.49 -4.10 -8.62
C SER A 30 9.41 -4.16 -7.40
N LYS A 31 8.85 -4.07 -6.19
CA LYS A 31 9.58 -4.20 -4.91
C LYS A 31 9.15 -5.45 -4.15
N GLN A 32 10.02 -5.87 -3.24
CA GLN A 32 9.76 -6.95 -2.31
C GLN A 32 9.70 -6.41 -0.88
N PHE A 33 8.73 -6.90 -0.12
CA PHE A 33 8.53 -6.51 1.26
C PHE A 33 8.39 -7.75 2.13
N GLU A 34 9.22 -7.84 3.16
CA GLU A 34 9.01 -8.80 4.22
C GLU A 34 7.89 -8.30 5.13
N ALA A 35 6.90 -9.16 5.37
CA ALA A 35 5.74 -8.87 6.18
C ALA A 35 5.91 -9.47 7.57
N THR A 36 5.73 -8.64 8.59
CA THR A 36 5.63 -9.07 9.97
C THR A 36 4.28 -8.66 10.54
N TYR A 37 3.78 -9.45 11.49
CA TYR A 37 2.54 -9.15 12.19
C TYR A 37 2.84 -8.35 13.45
N ASN A 38 2.09 -7.27 13.68
CA ASN A 38 2.13 -6.64 14.99
C ASN A 38 1.58 -7.62 16.03
N VAL A 39 2.30 -7.81 17.15
CA VAL A 39 1.94 -8.72 18.25
C VAL A 39 0.50 -8.50 18.73
N ASP A 40 0.02 -7.25 18.73
CA ASP A 40 -1.33 -6.91 19.15
C ASP A 40 -2.41 -7.43 18.19
N SER A 41 -2.07 -7.58 16.91
CA SER A 41 -2.93 -8.18 15.87
C SER A 41 -3.02 -9.70 16.00
N THR A 42 -2.20 -10.31 16.86
CA THR A 42 -2.21 -11.75 17.13
C THR A 42 -2.97 -12.10 18.41
N ARG A 43 -3.50 -11.09 19.13
CA ARG A 43 -4.32 -11.30 20.34
C ARG A 43 -5.60 -12.05 19.95
N GLY A 44 -5.94 -13.09 20.70
CA GLY A 44 -7.08 -13.97 20.42
C GLY A 44 -6.76 -15.18 19.53
N LEU A 45 -5.58 -15.26 18.92
CA LEU A 45 -5.09 -16.49 18.31
C LEU A 45 -4.61 -17.48 19.37
N ASP A 46 -4.80 -18.77 19.14
CA ASP A 46 -4.20 -19.81 19.95
C ASP A 46 -2.66 -19.79 19.83
N SER A 47 -1.99 -20.42 20.81
CA SER A 47 -0.53 -20.46 20.90
C SER A 47 0.13 -21.08 19.66
N ALA A 48 -0.46 -22.11 19.06
CA ALA A 48 0.10 -22.78 17.88
C ALA A 48 0.04 -21.88 16.64
N ARG A 49 -1.08 -21.19 16.42
CA ARG A 49 -1.25 -20.23 15.33
C ARG A 49 -0.32 -19.03 15.50
N ARG A 50 -0.20 -18.48 16.70
CA ARG A 50 0.76 -17.40 16.97
C ARG A 50 2.20 -17.84 16.70
N GLN A 51 2.59 -19.01 17.20
CA GLN A 51 3.95 -19.51 17.00
C GLN A 51 4.23 -19.77 15.52
N SER A 52 3.26 -20.28 14.76
CA SER A 52 3.36 -20.46 13.32
C SER A 52 3.61 -19.13 12.60
N LEU A 53 2.87 -18.07 12.94
CA LEU A 53 3.06 -16.73 12.36
C LEU A 53 4.42 -16.11 12.74
N LEU A 54 4.87 -16.30 13.98
CA LEU A 54 6.17 -15.79 14.44
C LEU A 54 7.36 -16.51 13.78
N ASN A 55 7.18 -17.80 13.43
CA ASN A 55 8.21 -18.61 12.79
C ASN A 55 8.10 -18.59 11.25
N ALA A 56 7.07 -17.93 10.70
CA ALA A 56 6.87 -17.81 9.28
C ALA A 56 7.57 -16.56 8.76
N ARG A 57 8.39 -16.74 7.72
CA ARG A 57 8.85 -15.64 6.88
C ARG A 57 7.86 -15.45 5.74
N ALA A 58 7.35 -14.25 5.56
CA ALA A 58 6.43 -13.89 4.49
C ALA A 58 7.01 -12.74 3.67
N VAL A 59 7.17 -12.92 2.35
CA VAL A 59 7.68 -11.88 1.44
C VAL A 59 6.66 -11.63 0.35
N TYR A 60 6.15 -10.41 0.31
CA TYR A 60 5.26 -9.90 -0.73
C TYR A 60 6.07 -9.27 -1.85
N SER A 61 5.82 -9.71 -3.08
CA SER A 61 6.29 -9.06 -4.30
C SER A 61 5.09 -8.48 -5.03
N PHE A 62 5.08 -7.17 -5.25
CA PHE A 62 4.01 -6.51 -5.99
C PHE A 62 4.47 -6.26 -7.43
N SER A 63 3.77 -6.84 -8.41
CA SER A 63 4.04 -6.62 -9.82
C SER A 63 3.02 -5.70 -10.46
N LYS A 64 3.39 -5.17 -11.63
CA LYS A 64 2.54 -4.28 -12.42
C LYS A 64 1.20 -4.93 -12.74
N ALA A 65 0.21 -4.08 -13.03
CA ALA A 65 -1.17 -4.49 -13.35
C ALA A 65 -1.93 -5.19 -12.21
N GLY A 66 -1.54 -4.91 -10.95
CA GLY A 66 -2.29 -5.37 -9.78
C GLY A 66 -2.16 -6.87 -9.48
N GLN A 67 -1.07 -7.50 -9.95
CA GLN A 67 -0.73 -8.88 -9.62
C GLN A 67 0.40 -8.90 -8.59
N GLY A 68 0.47 -9.94 -7.76
CA GLY A 68 1.50 -10.08 -6.76
C GLY A 68 1.79 -11.53 -6.44
N ARG A 69 2.92 -11.76 -5.78
CA ARG A 69 3.35 -13.07 -5.31
C ARG A 69 3.71 -12.97 -3.84
N LEU A 70 3.12 -13.84 -3.03
CA LEU A 70 3.48 -14.06 -1.64
C LEU A 70 4.33 -15.33 -1.57
N HIS A 71 5.57 -15.18 -1.12
CA HIS A 71 6.43 -16.29 -0.72
C HIS A 71 6.34 -16.47 0.79
N THR A 72 5.98 -17.67 1.24
CA THR A 72 5.91 -18.01 2.66
C THR A 72 6.87 -19.16 2.96
N GLN A 73 7.68 -19.03 4.00
CA GLN A 73 8.60 -20.05 4.46
C GLN A 73 8.39 -20.33 5.96
N ILE A 74 8.24 -21.60 6.32
CA ILE A 74 8.15 -22.07 7.71
C ILE A 74 9.15 -23.21 7.87
N GLY A 75 10.27 -22.94 8.55
CA GLY A 75 11.39 -23.87 8.62
C GLY A 75 11.92 -24.21 7.21
N MET A 76 11.91 -25.50 6.87
CA MET A 76 12.34 -26.00 5.55
C MET A 76 11.23 -25.98 4.48
N LEU A 77 9.98 -25.73 4.86
CA LEU A 77 8.85 -25.73 3.94
C LEU A 77 8.66 -24.33 3.37
N SER A 78 8.69 -24.22 2.04
CA SER A 78 8.40 -22.98 1.32
C SER A 78 7.21 -23.15 0.38
N ARG A 79 6.41 -22.09 0.22
CA ARG A 79 5.27 -22.04 -0.69
C ARG A 79 5.18 -20.67 -1.34
N ASP A 80 4.88 -20.66 -2.63
CA ASP A 80 4.48 -19.45 -3.36
C ASP A 80 2.97 -19.46 -3.60
N SER A 81 2.35 -18.30 -3.46
CA SER A 81 0.96 -18.06 -3.85
C SER A 81 0.81 -16.73 -4.58
N SER A 82 0.00 -16.70 -5.62
CA SER A 82 -0.35 -15.46 -6.32
C SER A 82 -1.46 -14.73 -5.59
N PHE A 83 -1.47 -13.40 -5.70
CA PHE A 83 -2.55 -12.55 -5.21
C PHE A 83 -2.77 -11.36 -6.14
N THR A 84 -3.92 -10.70 -5.98
CA THR A 84 -4.33 -9.49 -6.66
C THR A 84 -4.31 -8.31 -5.70
N TRP A 85 -3.93 -7.14 -6.20
CA TRP A 85 -3.87 -5.93 -5.40
C TRP A 85 -4.17 -4.67 -6.21
N LYS A 86 -4.53 -3.59 -5.51
CA LYS A 86 -4.67 -2.25 -6.09
C LYS A 86 -4.63 -1.16 -5.02
N ILE A 87 -4.21 0.03 -5.42
CA ILE A 87 -4.30 1.25 -4.61
C ILE A 87 -5.63 1.96 -4.88
N LYS A 88 -6.28 2.41 -3.81
CA LYS A 88 -7.49 3.23 -3.83
C LYS A 88 -7.32 4.39 -2.85
N GLY A 89 -6.94 5.56 -3.35
CA GLY A 89 -6.55 6.69 -2.49
C GLY A 89 -5.38 6.29 -1.58
N ASP A 90 -5.55 6.47 -0.27
CA ASP A 90 -4.53 6.10 0.74
C ASP A 90 -4.64 4.65 1.24
N SER A 91 -5.35 3.79 0.52
CA SER A 91 -5.60 2.40 0.91
C SER A 91 -5.06 1.40 -0.10
N LEU A 92 -4.53 0.29 0.41
CA LEU A 92 -4.13 -0.89 -0.35
C LEU A 92 -5.21 -1.94 -0.21
N GLN A 93 -5.73 -2.43 -1.33
CA GLN A 93 -6.59 -3.60 -1.35
C GLN A 93 -5.77 -4.82 -1.81
N ILE A 94 -5.74 -5.90 -1.03
CA ILE A 94 -5.13 -7.20 -1.36
C ILE A 94 -6.22 -8.26 -1.22
N GLU A 95 -6.48 -9.06 -2.27
CA GLU A 95 -7.51 -10.13 -2.24
C GLU A 95 -8.87 -9.67 -1.70
N GLY A 96 -9.27 -8.43 -2.03
CA GLY A 96 -10.51 -7.82 -1.56
C GLY A 96 -10.44 -7.21 -0.16
N GLN A 97 -9.45 -7.54 0.68
CA GLN A 97 -9.25 -6.91 1.98
C GLN A 97 -8.58 -5.54 1.84
N THR A 98 -9.14 -4.53 2.50
CA THR A 98 -8.65 -3.15 2.46
C THR A 98 -7.80 -2.83 3.69
N PHE A 99 -6.67 -2.19 3.45
CA PHE A 99 -5.74 -1.71 4.47
C PHE A 99 -5.49 -0.22 4.29
N ALA A 100 -5.59 0.54 5.37
CA ALA A 100 -5.04 1.89 5.42
C ALA A 100 -3.51 1.83 5.40
N ILE A 101 -2.88 2.65 4.56
CA ILE A 101 -1.42 2.68 4.41
C ILE A 101 -0.82 3.85 5.17
N LYS A 102 0.25 3.57 5.92
CA LYS A 102 1.13 4.60 6.48
C LYS A 102 2.57 4.32 6.05
N LYS A 103 3.19 5.29 5.36
CA LYS A 103 4.59 5.19 4.93
C LYS A 103 5.52 5.23 6.15
N GLN A 104 6.59 4.43 6.08
CA GLN A 104 7.73 4.41 7.00
C GLN A 104 9.03 4.65 6.21
N ASP A 105 10.14 4.83 6.93
CA ASP A 105 11.45 5.10 6.32
C ASP A 105 11.89 3.98 5.35
N ASN A 106 11.62 2.71 5.66
CA ASN A 106 11.95 1.56 4.82
C ASN A 106 10.73 0.68 4.50
N GLY A 107 9.55 1.27 4.28
CA GLY A 107 8.36 0.51 3.89
C GLY A 107 7.04 1.11 4.33
N TYR A 108 6.12 0.28 4.80
CA TYR A 108 4.74 0.67 5.07
C TYR A 108 4.11 -0.11 6.24
N ASP A 109 3.32 0.57 7.06
CA ASP A 109 2.32 -0.07 7.90
C ASP A 109 1.01 -0.22 7.12
N LEU A 110 0.43 -1.42 7.18
CA LEU A 110 -0.88 -1.73 6.64
C LEU A 110 -1.83 -2.04 7.79
N LYS A 111 -2.86 -1.23 7.98
CA LYS A 111 -3.83 -1.41 9.06
C LYS A 111 -5.23 -1.71 8.53
N SER A 112 -5.82 -2.77 9.04
CA SER A 112 -7.25 -3.09 8.94
C SER A 112 -7.86 -3.18 10.35
N ASP A 113 -9.17 -3.40 10.44
CA ASP A 113 -9.87 -3.50 11.73
C ASP A 113 -9.35 -4.66 12.60
N SER A 114 -8.88 -5.73 11.97
CA SER A 114 -8.47 -6.98 12.64
C SER A 114 -6.96 -7.23 12.63
N VAL A 115 -6.22 -6.59 11.71
CA VAL A 115 -4.80 -6.89 11.48
C VAL A 115 -4.02 -5.63 11.16
N MET A 116 -2.85 -5.49 11.79
CA MET A 116 -1.77 -4.61 11.39
C MET A 116 -0.58 -5.43 10.90
N LEU A 117 -0.19 -5.21 9.64
CA LEU A 117 1.01 -5.75 9.02
C LEU A 117 2.05 -4.64 8.90
N ILE A 118 3.32 -4.99 9.13
CA ILE A 118 4.46 -4.12 8.87
C ILE A 118 5.19 -4.69 7.68
N LEU A 119 5.25 -3.92 6.60
CA LEU A 119 5.97 -4.25 5.37
C LEU A 119 7.33 -3.55 5.39
N SER A 120 8.40 -4.33 5.46
CA SER A 120 9.78 -3.82 5.38
C SER A 120 10.37 -4.13 4.01
N GLN A 121 10.77 -3.10 3.27
CA GLN A 121 11.36 -3.26 1.93
C GLN A 121 12.66 -4.05 2.05
N GLN A 122 12.78 -5.12 1.25
CA GLN A 122 14.01 -5.90 1.12
C GLN A 122 15.02 -5.15 0.23
N PRO A 123 16.33 -5.34 0.46
CA PRO A 123 17.40 -4.75 -0.37
C PRO A 123 17.28 -5.08 -1.87
#